data_AF-A0A955M7Z4-F1
#
_entry.id   AF-A0A955M7Z4-F1
#
_cell.length_a   1.000
_cell.length_b   1.000
_cell.length_c   1.000
_cell.angle_alpha   90.00
_cell.angle_beta   90.00
_cell.angle_gamma   90.00
#
_symmetry.space_group_name_H-M   'P 1'
#
loop_
_entity.id
_entity.type
_entity.pdbx_description
1 polymer ?
#
loop_
_entity_poly.entity_id
_entity_poly.type
_entity_poly.pdbx_seq_one_letter_code
_entity_poly.pdbx_strand_id
1 'polypeptide(L)'
;QSLLAQMPDNPRVHYLMGYLRQEQGRAEAKDYFWQAVRLDPDYINAWKNLQRLSDHAYVPAAEQQEIVLNLLRLDPYARHSSPELGRVHSLRALWSVSAGAPALPVSTQGEVYPFPAAQARLDGMANEQRMMFYGTGDPDAAADASVDPARRLSDHNVFVPLYTLVKYLQ
;
A
#
# COMPACT_ATOMS: atom_id res chain seq x y z
N GLN A 1 26.12 -37.81 5.46
CA GLN A 1 26.23 -37.00 4.23
C GLN A 1 25.42 -35.72 4.44
N SER A 2 25.97 -34.53 4.20
CA SER A 2 25.27 -33.27 4.44
C SER A 2 24.17 -33.04 3.39
N LEU A 3 23.01 -32.54 3.81
CA LEU A 3 21.86 -32.27 2.93
C LEU A 3 22.23 -31.29 1.79
N LEU A 4 23.12 -30.34 2.09
CA LEU A 4 23.70 -29.38 1.13
C LEU A 4 24.46 -30.04 -0.02
N ALA A 5 25.14 -31.16 0.23
CA ALA A 5 25.91 -31.86 -0.80
C ALA A 5 25.00 -32.64 -1.78
N GLN A 6 23.77 -32.94 -1.36
CA GLN A 6 22.80 -33.66 -2.19
C GLN A 6 21.88 -32.71 -2.96
N MET A 7 21.64 -31.50 -2.44
CA MET A 7 20.75 -30.50 -3.03
C MET A 7 21.35 -29.09 -2.88
N PRO A 8 22.45 -28.78 -3.58
CA PRO A 8 23.15 -27.49 -3.44
C PRO A 8 22.31 -26.30 -3.94
N ASP A 9 21.40 -26.52 -4.89
CA ASP A 9 20.60 -25.46 -5.52
C ASP A 9 19.21 -25.32 -4.90
N ASN A 10 18.96 -25.94 -3.75
CA ASN A 10 17.66 -25.86 -3.09
C ASN A 10 17.63 -24.73 -2.04
N PRO A 11 16.87 -23.63 -2.26
CA PRO A 11 16.82 -22.50 -1.33
C PRO A 11 16.31 -22.90 0.06
N ARG A 12 15.43 -23.90 0.15
CA ARG A 12 14.90 -24.40 1.42
C ARG A 12 15.98 -25.06 2.27
N VAL A 13 16.92 -25.76 1.65
CA VAL A 13 18.03 -26.41 2.37
C VAL A 13 18.92 -25.35 2.99
N HIS A 14 19.30 -24.33 2.22
CA HIS A 14 20.06 -23.19 2.72
C HIS A 14 19.32 -22.45 3.83
N TYR A 15 18.02 -22.18 3.67
CA TYR A 15 17.21 -21.60 4.73
C TYR A 15 17.23 -22.41 6.04
N LEU A 16 17.01 -23.73 5.95
CA LEU A 16 17.00 -24.61 7.12
C LEU A 16 18.37 -24.63 7.81
N MET A 17 19.46 -24.62 7.03
CA MET A 17 20.80 -24.53 7.56
C MET A 17 21.05 -23.19 8.27
N GLY A 18 20.63 -22.07 7.66
CA GLY A 18 20.69 -20.76 8.29
C GLY A 18 19.93 -20.72 9.61
N TYR A 19 18.71 -21.28 9.63
CA TYR A 19 17.89 -21.40 10.83
C TYR A 19 18.60 -22.21 11.93
N LEU A 20 19.11 -23.41 11.60
CA LEU A 20 19.86 -24.24 12.56
C LEU A 20 21.13 -23.56 13.09
N ARG A 21 21.84 -22.80 12.25
CA ARG A 21 23.02 -22.04 12.67
C ARG A 21 22.66 -20.85 13.55
N GLN A 22 21.53 -20.20 13.29
CA GLN A 22 21.02 -19.10 14.11
C GLN A 22 20.67 -19.61 15.51
N GLU A 23 19.99 -20.75 15.64
CA GLU A 23 19.68 -21.38 16.93
C GLU A 23 20.95 -21.77 17.72
N GLN A 24 22.06 -22.03 17.01
CA GLN A 24 23.37 -22.27 17.61
C GLN A 24 24.15 -20.97 17.94
N GLY A 25 23.57 -19.79 17.69
CA GLY A 25 24.25 -18.50 17.88
C GLY A 25 25.42 -18.26 16.92
N ARG A 26 25.45 -18.95 15.77
CA ARG A 26 26.55 -18.87 14.81
C ARG A 26 26.30 -17.76 13.79
N ALA A 27 27.27 -16.86 13.62
CA ALA A 27 27.20 -15.76 12.66
C ALA A 27 27.06 -16.23 11.19
N GLU A 28 27.54 -17.43 10.87
CA GLU A 28 27.41 -18.11 9.57
C GLU A 28 25.95 -18.26 9.10
N ALA A 29 24.96 -18.15 10.00
CA ALA A 29 23.54 -18.18 9.66
C ALA A 29 23.17 -17.19 8.56
N LYS A 30 23.77 -15.99 8.60
CA LYS A 30 23.55 -14.92 7.63
C LYS A 30 23.89 -15.38 6.21
N ASP A 31 25.01 -16.08 6.04
CA ASP A 31 25.49 -16.51 4.73
C ASP A 31 24.54 -17.52 4.07
N TYR A 32 24.00 -18.44 4.87
CA TYR A 32 23.00 -19.41 4.40
C TYR A 32 21.68 -18.75 4.00
N PHE A 33 21.21 -17.74 4.74
CA PHE A 33 20.02 -16.99 4.31
C PHE A 33 20.27 -16.19 3.03
N TRP A 34 21.47 -15.61 2.88
CA TRP A 34 21.87 -14.95 1.62
C TRP A 34 21.98 -15.93 0.44
N GLN A 35 22.36 -17.18 0.67
CA GLN A 35 22.33 -18.21 -0.37
C GLN A 35 20.89 -18.59 -0.73
N ALA A 36 19.99 -18.70 0.25
CA ALA A 36 18.58 -18.98 0.01
C ALA A 36 17.92 -17.91 -0.88
N VAL A 37 18.13 -16.62 -0.59
CA VAL A 37 17.54 -15.53 -1.40
C VAL A 37 18.23 -15.33 -2.75
N ARG A 38 19.49 -15.77 -2.90
CA ARG A 38 20.17 -15.79 -4.20
C ARG A 38 19.61 -16.87 -5.13
N LEU A 39 19.21 -18.01 -4.57
CA LEU A 39 18.57 -19.10 -5.31
C LEU A 39 17.09 -18.82 -5.59
N ASP A 40 16.39 -18.21 -4.61
CA ASP A 40 14.99 -17.81 -4.73
C ASP A 40 14.79 -16.42 -4.10
N PRO A 41 14.81 -15.36 -4.92
CA PRO A 41 14.58 -13.98 -4.46
C PRO A 41 13.20 -13.75 -3.84
N ASP A 42 12.23 -14.64 -4.09
CA ASP A 42 10.87 -14.56 -3.56
C ASP A 42 10.70 -15.34 -2.25
N TYR A 43 11.76 -15.94 -1.73
CA TYR A 43 11.74 -16.72 -0.49
C TYR A 43 11.66 -15.81 0.75
N ILE A 44 10.46 -15.26 0.99
CA ILE A 44 10.18 -14.24 2.01
C ILE A 44 10.65 -14.63 3.42
N ASN A 45 10.63 -15.92 3.76
CA ASN A 45 11.09 -16.39 5.06
C ASN A 45 12.59 -16.16 5.27
N ALA A 46 13.43 -16.27 4.23
CA ALA A 46 14.86 -15.96 4.38
C ALA A 46 15.08 -14.45 4.57
N TRP A 47 14.38 -13.60 3.81
CA TRP A 47 14.41 -12.15 4.01
C TRP A 47 14.01 -11.73 5.43
N LYS A 48 12.96 -12.33 5.99
CA LYS A 48 12.53 -12.08 7.38
C LYS A 48 13.62 -12.46 8.40
N ASN A 49 14.34 -13.55 8.16
CA ASN A 49 15.43 -13.95 9.04
C ASN A 49 16.66 -13.05 8.89
N LEU A 50 17.00 -12.61 7.67
CA LEU A 50 18.04 -11.60 7.43
C LEU A 50 17.74 -10.28 8.15
N GLN A 51 16.48 -9.82 8.10
CA GLN A 51 16.06 -8.61 8.82
C GLN A 51 16.25 -8.77 10.32
N ARG A 52 15.78 -9.88 10.91
CA ARG A 52 15.93 -10.12 12.36
C ARG A 52 17.39 -10.25 12.78
N LEU A 53 18.23 -10.87 11.95
CA LEU A 53 19.68 -10.93 12.22
C LEU A 53 20.31 -9.53 12.25
N SER A 54 19.81 -8.59 11.45
CA SER A 54 20.29 -7.21 11.43
C SER A 54 19.99 -6.41 12.71
N ASP A 55 19.21 -6.97 13.64
CA ASP A 55 18.91 -6.38 14.95
C ASP A 55 19.98 -6.74 16.00
N HIS A 56 20.68 -7.85 15.78
CA HIS A 56 21.64 -8.41 16.74
C HIS A 56 23.05 -8.59 16.17
N ALA A 57 23.22 -8.34 14.87
CA ALA A 57 24.49 -8.40 14.17
C ALA A 57 24.68 -7.16 13.28
N TYR A 58 25.93 -6.78 13.07
CA TYR A 58 26.26 -5.70 12.15
C TYR A 58 25.96 -6.13 10.71
N VAL A 59 25.10 -5.36 10.05
CA VAL A 59 24.78 -5.49 8.62
C VAL A 59 24.99 -4.11 7.99
N PRO A 60 25.75 -3.96 6.89
CA PRO A 60 25.92 -2.68 6.22
C PRO A 60 24.59 -2.07 5.79
N ALA A 61 24.49 -0.73 5.82
CA ALA A 61 23.25 -0.01 5.47
C ALA A 61 22.70 -0.37 4.07
N ALA A 62 23.58 -0.66 3.11
CA ALA A 62 23.19 -1.09 1.77
C ALA A 62 22.45 -2.44 1.79
N GLU A 63 22.98 -3.43 2.51
CA GLU A 63 22.33 -4.74 2.68
C GLU A 63 21.01 -4.62 3.46
N GLN A 64 20.99 -3.79 4.51
CA GLN A 64 19.76 -3.55 5.27
C GLN A 64 18.65 -2.98 4.38
N GLN A 65 19.00 -2.00 3.54
CA GLN A 65 18.06 -1.43 2.59
C GLN A 65 17.55 -2.47 1.59
N GLU A 66 18.43 -3.33 1.07
CA GLU A 66 18.04 -4.42 0.17
C GLU A 66 17.04 -5.38 0.82
N ILE A 67 17.29 -5.77 2.08
CA ILE A 67 16.39 -6.64 2.83
C ILE A 67 15.02 -6.00 2.97
N VAL A 68 14.96 -4.74 3.39
CA VAL A 68 13.69 -4.02 3.62
C VAL A 68 12.93 -3.81 2.30
N LEU A 69 13.62 -3.45 1.22
CA LEU A 69 12.98 -3.25 -0.08
C LEU A 69 12.43 -4.56 -0.65
N ASN A 70 13.15 -5.69 -0.50
CA ASN A 70 12.64 -6.98 -0.94
C ASN A 70 11.45 -7.46 -0.10
N LEU A 71 11.47 -7.23 1.21
CA LEU A 71 10.31 -7.52 2.07
C LEU A 71 9.09 -6.72 1.64
N LEU A 72 9.26 -5.42 1.36
CA LEU A 72 8.16 -4.58 0.88
C LEU A 72 7.69 -5.00 -0.52
N ARG A 73 8.59 -5.46 -1.40
CA ARG A 73 8.20 -5.98 -2.72
C ARG A 73 7.32 -7.22 -2.60
N LEU A 74 7.68 -8.14 -1.70
CA LEU A 74 7.01 -9.43 -1.52
C LEU A 74 5.74 -9.34 -0.67
N ASP A 75 5.72 -8.41 0.28
CA ASP A 75 4.59 -8.13 1.15
C ASP A 75 4.36 -6.61 1.24
N PRO A 76 3.80 -5.99 0.18
CA PRO A 76 3.64 -4.53 0.11
C PRO A 76 2.75 -3.93 1.19
N TYR A 77 1.93 -4.76 1.82
CA TYR A 77 1.00 -4.35 2.87
C TYR A 77 1.46 -4.78 4.26
N ALA A 78 2.68 -5.31 4.39
CA ALA A 78 3.25 -5.72 5.67
C ALA A 78 2.33 -6.65 6.49
N ARG A 79 1.60 -7.56 5.83
CA ARG A 79 0.67 -8.49 6.51
C ARG A 79 1.42 -9.61 7.22
N HIS A 80 2.61 -9.95 6.75
CA HIS A 80 3.38 -11.12 7.17
C HIS A 80 4.82 -10.78 7.54
N SER A 81 5.26 -9.57 7.22
CA SER A 81 6.56 -8.98 7.55
C SER A 81 6.37 -7.60 8.17
N SER A 82 7.28 -7.21 9.05
CA SER A 82 7.33 -5.85 9.62
C SER A 82 8.59 -5.15 9.10
N PRO A 83 8.59 -4.64 7.85
CA PRO A 83 9.77 -3.98 7.29
C PRO A 83 10.13 -2.72 8.08
N GLU A 84 11.39 -2.60 8.49
CA GLU A 84 11.91 -1.44 9.20
C GLU A 84 12.27 -0.33 8.21
N LEU A 85 11.27 0.49 7.85
CA LEU A 85 11.42 1.55 6.83
C LEU A 85 12.53 2.56 7.16
N GLY A 86 12.85 2.77 8.45
CA GLY A 86 13.94 3.65 8.88
C GLY A 86 15.33 3.21 8.40
N ARG A 87 15.49 1.96 7.94
CA ARG A 87 16.73 1.44 7.34
C ARG A 87 16.83 1.72 5.83
N VAL A 88 15.80 2.30 5.23
CA VAL A 88 15.80 2.70 3.81
C VAL A 88 16.23 4.16 3.70
N HIS A 89 17.37 4.37 3.06
CA HIS A 89 17.96 5.70 2.91
C HIS A 89 17.56 6.36 1.58
N SER A 90 17.06 5.58 0.62
CA SER A 90 16.61 6.06 -0.69
C SER A 90 15.09 6.13 -0.78
N LEU A 91 14.54 7.34 -0.68
CA LEU A 91 13.10 7.60 -0.89
C LEU A 91 12.65 7.20 -2.30
N ARG A 92 13.51 7.38 -3.30
CA ARG A 92 13.23 6.96 -4.69
C ARG A 92 13.03 5.46 -4.77
N ALA A 93 13.91 4.68 -4.15
CA ALA A 93 13.81 3.22 -4.15
C ALA A 93 12.54 2.77 -3.42
N LEU A 94 12.28 3.35 -2.24
CA LEU A 94 11.06 3.09 -1.47
C LEU A 94 9.79 3.36 -2.31
N TRP A 95 9.72 4.52 -2.96
CA TRP A 95 8.59 4.88 -3.82
C TRP A 95 8.44 3.93 -5.01
N SER A 96 9.54 3.54 -5.66
CA SER A 96 9.47 2.64 -6.82
C SER A 96 8.89 1.26 -6.46
N VAL A 97 9.24 0.73 -5.29
CA VAL A 97 8.71 -0.55 -4.80
C VAL A 97 7.25 -0.42 -4.38
N SER A 98 6.88 0.64 -3.66
CA SER A 98 5.50 0.84 -3.22
C SER A 98 4.54 1.15 -4.36
N ALA A 99 4.98 1.90 -5.37
CA ALA A 99 4.18 2.20 -6.55
C ALA A 99 3.94 0.96 -7.43
N GLY A 100 4.84 -0.03 -7.38
CA GLY A 100 4.67 -1.32 -8.04
C GLY A 100 3.74 -2.28 -7.30
N ALA A 101 3.32 -1.95 -6.08
CA ALA A 101 2.39 -2.77 -5.32
C ALA A 101 1.01 -2.79 -5.98
N PRO A 102 0.29 -3.92 -5.94
CA PRO A 102 -1.11 -3.93 -6.33
C PRO A 102 -1.89 -2.90 -5.50
N ALA A 103 -2.97 -2.35 -6.06
CA ALA A 103 -3.89 -1.54 -5.28
C ALA A 103 -4.52 -2.43 -4.21
N LEU A 104 -4.61 -1.95 -2.96
CA LEU A 104 -5.43 -2.64 -1.97
C LEU A 104 -6.84 -2.75 -2.55
N PRO A 105 -7.51 -3.91 -2.41
CA PRO A 105 -8.93 -3.94 -2.66
C PRO A 105 -9.55 -2.89 -1.74
N VAL A 106 -10.12 -1.85 -2.34
CA VAL A 106 -10.87 -0.84 -1.59
C VAL A 106 -11.98 -1.63 -0.92
N SER A 107 -11.86 -1.82 0.38
CA SER A 107 -12.88 -2.52 1.13
C SER A 107 -14.11 -1.64 1.10
N THR A 108 -15.04 -1.93 0.19
CA THR A 108 -16.38 -1.36 0.15
C THR A 108 -17.21 -1.97 1.29
N GLN A 109 -16.67 -2.02 2.52
CA GLN A 109 -17.56 -2.21 3.66
C GLN A 109 -18.58 -1.07 3.52
N GLY A 110 -19.84 -1.47 3.32
CA GLY A 110 -20.90 -0.57 2.89
C GLY A 110 -20.98 0.66 3.79
N GLU A 111 -21.29 1.81 3.19
CA GLU A 111 -21.50 3.11 3.86
C GLU A 111 -20.80 3.21 5.21
N VAL A 112 -19.47 3.34 5.18
CA VAL A 112 -18.72 3.72 6.38
C VAL A 112 -19.08 5.17 6.70
N TYR A 113 -20.22 5.37 7.36
CA TYR A 113 -20.56 6.58 8.10
C TYR A 113 -20.42 6.30 9.59
N PRO A 114 -19.20 6.41 10.15
CA PRO A 114 -18.98 6.01 11.53
C PRO A 114 -19.39 7.09 12.55
N PHE A 115 -19.85 8.27 12.14
CA PHE A 115 -20.17 9.36 13.08
C PHE A 115 -21.37 10.22 12.64
N PRO A 116 -22.42 10.37 13.47
CA PRO A 116 -23.58 11.21 13.18
C PRO A 116 -23.24 12.67 12.82
N ALA A 117 -22.17 13.22 13.41
CA ALA A 117 -21.70 14.57 13.11
C ALA A 117 -21.10 14.71 11.69
N ALA A 118 -20.52 13.64 11.14
CA ALA A 118 -20.02 13.65 9.77
C ALA A 118 -21.18 13.61 8.76
N GLN A 119 -22.22 12.83 9.06
CA GLN A 119 -23.44 12.75 8.26
C GLN A 119 -24.13 14.12 8.18
N ALA A 120 -24.41 14.75 9.33
CA ALA A 120 -25.07 16.05 9.38
C ALA A 120 -24.31 17.15 8.62
N ARG A 121 -22.96 17.11 8.62
CA ARG A 121 -22.15 18.07 7.86
C ARG A 121 -22.26 17.87 6.36
N LEU A 122 -22.29 16.64 5.88
CA LEU A 122 -22.44 16.34 4.45
C LEU A 122 -23.85 16.67 3.96
N ASP A 123 -24.87 16.36 4.75
CA ASP A 123 -26.26 16.73 4.44
C ASP A 123 -26.43 18.25 4.39
N GLY A 124 -25.77 18.97 5.31
CA GLY A 124 -25.68 20.43 5.30
C GLY A 124 -25.03 20.96 4.02
N MET A 125 -23.88 20.42 3.64
CA MET A 125 -23.18 20.79 2.40
C MET A 125 -24.00 20.50 1.14
N ALA A 126 -24.71 19.37 1.09
CA ALA A 126 -25.60 19.01 -0.01
C ALA A 126 -26.79 19.98 -0.12
N ASN A 127 -27.39 20.34 1.02
CA ASN A 127 -28.46 21.34 1.07
C ASN A 127 -27.97 22.73 0.68
N GLU A 128 -26.79 23.15 1.12
CA GLU A 128 -26.18 24.44 0.72
C GLU A 128 -25.92 24.49 -0.79
N GLN A 129 -25.37 23.42 -1.37
CA GLN A 129 -25.18 23.33 -2.82
C GLN A 129 -26.50 23.36 -3.57
N ARG A 130 -27.54 22.67 -3.06
CA ARG A 130 -28.88 22.68 -3.65
C ARG A 130 -29.52 24.07 -3.57
N MET A 131 -29.34 24.78 -2.45
CA MET A 131 -29.80 26.15 -2.26
C MET A 131 -29.06 27.15 -3.17
N MET A 132 -27.74 26.98 -3.35
CA MET A 132 -26.95 27.79 -4.28
C MET A 132 -27.38 27.56 -5.74
N PHE A 133 -27.81 26.34 -6.09
CA PHE A 133 -28.12 25.99 -7.49
C PHE A 133 -29.59 26.21 -7.87
N TYR A 134 -30.53 26.05 -6.93
CA TYR A 134 -31.97 26.14 -7.18
C TYR A 134 -32.67 27.35 -6.51
N GLY A 135 -32.00 28.08 -5.62
CA GLY A 135 -32.63 29.12 -4.82
C GLY A 135 -33.63 28.55 -3.81
N THR A 136 -34.05 29.35 -2.83
CA THR A 136 -35.00 28.97 -1.78
C THR A 136 -36.42 28.86 -2.34
N GLY A 137 -36.67 27.89 -3.22
CA GLY A 137 -37.96 27.59 -3.83
C GLY A 137 -38.47 26.20 -3.44
N ASP A 138 -39.79 26.08 -3.36
CA ASP A 138 -40.55 24.89 -2.96
C ASP A 138 -40.00 23.56 -3.53
N PRO A 139 -39.73 22.53 -2.71
CA PRO A 139 -39.10 21.28 -3.15
C PRO A 139 -39.93 20.48 -4.18
N ASP A 140 -41.22 20.78 -4.33
CA ASP A 140 -42.12 20.13 -5.29
C ASP A 140 -42.07 20.74 -6.70
N ALA A 141 -41.38 21.88 -6.91
CA ALA A 141 -41.19 22.46 -8.25
C ALA A 141 -40.16 21.68 -9.09
N ALA A 142 -39.41 20.75 -8.50
CA ALA A 142 -38.37 19.97 -9.17
C ALA A 142 -38.90 18.82 -10.05
N ALA A 143 -40.23 18.63 -10.13
CA ALA A 143 -40.84 17.57 -10.96
C ALA A 143 -40.89 17.92 -12.46
N ASP A 144 -40.64 19.17 -12.87
CA ASP A 144 -40.65 19.56 -14.28
C ASP A 144 -39.25 19.41 -14.91
N ALA A 145 -38.86 18.14 -15.11
CA ALA A 145 -37.60 17.72 -15.70
C ALA A 145 -37.59 17.91 -17.24
N SER A 146 -37.67 19.15 -17.73
CA SER A 146 -37.50 19.43 -19.17
C SER A 146 -36.53 20.56 -19.49
N VAL A 147 -35.78 21.09 -18.51
CA VAL A 147 -34.84 22.19 -18.77
C VAL A 147 -33.41 21.67 -18.84
N ASP A 148 -32.94 21.55 -20.07
CA ASP A 148 -31.56 21.24 -20.47
C ASP A 148 -30.53 22.08 -19.67
N PRO A 149 -29.68 21.46 -18.83
CA PRO A 149 -28.72 22.17 -17.99
C PRO A 149 -27.64 22.90 -18.80
N ALA A 150 -27.46 22.59 -20.09
CA ALA A 150 -26.50 23.28 -20.94
C ALA A 150 -26.90 24.74 -21.23
N ARG A 151 -28.19 25.08 -21.16
CA ARG A 151 -28.67 26.45 -21.43
C ARG A 151 -28.37 27.47 -20.33
N ARG A 152 -28.04 27.05 -19.11
CA ARG A 152 -27.68 27.97 -18.00
C ARG A 152 -26.19 28.29 -17.90
N LEU A 153 -25.34 27.66 -18.72
CA LEU A 153 -23.89 27.88 -18.69
C LEU A 153 -23.45 29.24 -19.27
N SER A 154 -24.32 29.95 -20.00
CA SER A 154 -23.96 31.22 -20.65
C SER A 154 -24.06 32.44 -19.75
N ASP A 155 -24.86 32.39 -18.67
CA ASP A 155 -25.29 33.65 -18.06
C ASP A 155 -24.59 33.98 -16.75
N HIS A 156 -24.12 33.00 -15.95
CA HIS A 156 -23.45 33.29 -14.68
C HIS A 156 -22.15 32.50 -14.47
N ASN A 157 -21.10 33.25 -14.13
CA ASN A 157 -19.75 32.80 -13.82
C ASN A 157 -19.72 32.03 -12.49
N VAL A 158 -20.28 30.81 -12.49
CA VAL A 158 -20.30 29.93 -11.32
C VAL A 158 -19.07 29.03 -11.36
N PHE A 159 -18.24 29.12 -10.31
CA PHE A 159 -17.09 28.27 -10.11
C PHE A 159 -17.54 26.81 -9.91
N VAL A 160 -17.32 25.98 -10.92
CA VAL A 160 -17.64 24.54 -10.87
C VAL A 160 -16.49 23.82 -10.16
N PRO A 161 -16.72 23.12 -9.03
CA PRO A 161 -15.67 22.33 -8.40
C PRO A 161 -15.22 21.20 -9.33
N LEU A 162 -13.90 20.99 -9.44
CA LEU A 162 -13.21 20.07 -10.36
C LEU A 162 -13.77 18.63 -10.39
N TYR A 163 -14.47 18.18 -9.35
CA TYR A 163 -15.05 16.83 -9.29
C TYR A 163 -16.18 16.60 -10.30
N THR A 164 -16.88 17.66 -10.73
CA THR A 164 -17.98 17.56 -11.71
C THR A 164 -17.46 17.32 -13.13
N LEU A 165 -16.27 17.83 -13.45
CA LEU A 165 -15.62 17.65 -14.76
C LEU A 165 -15.16 16.21 -15.02
N VAL A 166 -14.86 15.46 -13.95
CA VAL A 166 -14.38 14.08 -14.08
C VAL A 166 -15.49 13.11 -14.49
N LYS A 167 -16.76 13.41 -14.18
CA LYS A 167 -17.91 12.55 -14.56
C LYS A 167 -18.33 12.67 -16.03
N TYR A 168 -17.86 13.68 -16.75
CA TYR A 168 -18.23 13.92 -18.16
C TYR A 168 -17.12 13.58 -19.17
N LEU A 169 -15.99 13.02 -18.70
CA LEU A 169 -14.87 12.55 -19.53
C LEU A 169 -14.74 11.02 -19.58
N GLN A 170 -15.82 10.29 -19.30
CA GLN A 170 -16.02 8.89 -19.68
C GLN A 170 -17.17 8.79 -20.67
#